data_AF-K1SS57-F1
#
_entry.id   AF-K1SS57-F1
#
_cell.length_a   1.000
_cell.length_b   1.000
_cell.length_c   1.000
_cell.angle_alpha   90.00
_cell.angle_beta   90.00
_cell.angle_gamma   90.00
#
_symmetry.space_group_name_H-M   'P 1'
#
loop_
_entity.id
_entity.type
_entity.pdbx_description
1 polymer ?
#
loop_
_entity_poly.entity_id
_entity_poly.type
_entity_poly.pdbx_seq_one_letter_code
_entity_poly.pdbx_strand_id
1 'polypeptide(L)'
;CASIIGITNNPSKYDPFISRENNKARQETILKQMYEQGYINKEQYDEAVAQELVFVRSESDDATQTIYSYYAEAVINDVLNDLVEQKGVSRDTARTLLYSGGYQVYSCYDPSIQQAIDDVYTDLDKMPQRPSASGQQFESAIVIMDPYTGEIKGMSGGTGKKTINFGTNRATQSKRPPGSSIKPIATYGPA
;
A
#
# COMPACT_ATOMS: atom_id res chain seq x y z
N CYS A 1 18.40 21.61 -8.63
CA CYS A 1 17.05 21.71 -9.24
C CYS A 1 16.94 20.95 -10.56
N ALA A 2 17.85 21.13 -11.53
CA ALA A 2 17.80 20.43 -12.82
C ALA A 2 17.76 18.88 -12.72
N SER A 3 18.52 18.29 -11.78
CA SER A 3 18.48 16.83 -11.52
C SER A 3 17.10 16.33 -11.09
N ILE A 4 16.39 17.05 -10.20
CA ILE A 4 15.03 16.69 -9.74
C ILE A 4 14.01 16.81 -10.87
N ILE A 5 14.11 17.87 -11.68
CA ILE A 5 13.24 18.07 -12.86
C ILE A 5 13.40 16.90 -13.83
N GLY A 6 14.61 16.37 -13.99
CA GLY A 6 14.88 15.19 -14.83
C GLY A 6 14.13 13.92 -14.42
N ILE A 7 13.85 13.76 -13.13
CA ILE A 7 13.16 12.59 -12.57
C ILE A 7 11.69 12.56 -13.02
N THR A 8 11.03 13.71 -13.13
CA THR A 8 9.58 13.81 -13.42
C THR A 8 9.14 13.11 -14.71
N ASN A 9 10.02 13.05 -15.71
CA ASN A 9 9.71 12.46 -17.01
C ASN A 9 9.69 10.92 -16.96
N ASN A 10 10.57 10.31 -16.17
CA ASN A 10 10.59 8.88 -15.95
C ASN A 10 11.36 8.57 -14.65
N PRO A 11 10.64 8.50 -13.52
CA PRO A 11 11.27 8.37 -12.22
C PRO A 11 12.19 7.16 -12.14
N SER A 12 11.74 5.98 -12.60
CA SER A 12 12.52 4.75 -12.53
C SER A 12 13.81 4.78 -13.37
N LYS A 13 13.84 5.51 -14.48
CA LYS A 13 15.02 5.58 -15.36
C LYS A 13 16.03 6.65 -14.92
N TYR A 14 15.53 7.76 -14.38
CA TYR A 14 16.32 8.94 -14.02
C TYR A 14 16.52 9.09 -12.51
N ASP A 15 16.09 8.11 -11.70
CA ASP A 15 16.39 8.08 -10.28
C ASP A 15 17.92 8.07 -10.06
N PRO A 16 18.48 9.05 -9.33
CA PRO A 16 19.92 9.12 -9.08
C PRO A 16 20.48 7.95 -8.27
N PHE A 17 19.64 7.21 -7.54
CA PHE A 17 20.01 6.00 -6.79
C PHE A 17 19.96 4.73 -7.63
N ILE A 18 19.18 4.72 -8.73
CA ILE A 18 19.13 3.60 -9.67
C ILE A 18 20.20 3.79 -10.76
N SER A 19 20.32 4.99 -11.32
CA SER A 19 21.28 5.29 -12.39
C SER A 19 21.73 6.75 -12.33
N ARG A 20 22.86 6.97 -11.63
CA ARG A 20 23.51 8.29 -11.52
C ARG A 20 23.93 8.85 -12.87
N GLU A 21 24.36 8.00 -13.80
CA GLU A 21 24.76 8.38 -15.16
C GLU A 21 23.57 8.93 -15.96
N ASN A 22 22.43 8.22 -15.96
CA ASN A 22 21.22 8.68 -16.64
C ASN A 22 20.69 9.97 -16.03
N ASN A 23 20.74 10.12 -14.70
CA ASN A 23 20.33 11.35 -14.02
C ASN A 23 21.23 12.52 -14.44
N LYS A 24 22.56 12.32 -14.50
CA LYS A 24 23.52 13.36 -14.88
C LYS A 24 23.36 13.80 -16.34
N ALA A 25 23.27 12.85 -17.27
CA ALA A 25 23.02 13.16 -18.68
C ALA A 25 21.70 13.95 -18.87
N ARG A 26 20.69 13.62 -18.06
CA ARG A 26 19.40 14.32 -18.10
C ARG A 26 19.48 15.72 -17.50
N GLN A 27 20.22 15.91 -16.41
CA GLN A 27 20.49 17.22 -15.83
C GLN A 27 21.19 18.13 -16.83
N GLU A 28 22.23 17.66 -17.52
CA GLU A 28 22.97 18.44 -18.52
C GLU A 28 22.06 18.87 -19.68
N THR A 29 21.17 17.97 -20.12
CA THR A 29 20.15 18.31 -21.13
C THR A 29 19.24 19.45 -20.66
N ILE A 30 18.81 19.42 -19.40
CA ILE A 30 17.94 20.45 -18.82
C ILE A 30 18.69 21.77 -18.64
N LEU A 31 19.95 21.73 -18.18
CA LEU A 31 20.80 22.91 -18.06
C LEU A 31 21.03 23.58 -19.42
N LYS A 32 21.24 22.79 -20.47
CA LYS A 32 21.39 23.30 -21.84
C LYS A 32 20.11 24.00 -22.30
N GLN A 33 18.95 23.42 -22.02
CA GLN A 33 17.65 24.04 -22.34
C GLN A 33 17.41 25.32 -21.54
N MET A 34 17.79 25.37 -20.26
CA MET A 34 17.69 26.59 -19.44
C MET A 34 18.59 27.71 -19.97
N TYR A 35 19.79 27.37 -20.46
CA TYR A 35 20.70 28.32 -21.09
C TYR A 35 20.15 28.84 -22.43
N GLU A 36 19.69 27.95 -23.31
CA GLU A 36 19.12 28.31 -24.62
C GLU A 36 17.88 29.21 -24.49
N GLN A 37 17.11 29.05 -23.41
CA GLN A 37 15.92 29.84 -23.12
C GLN A 37 16.21 31.10 -22.29
N GLY A 38 17.47 31.37 -21.93
CA GLY A 38 17.90 32.58 -21.24
C GLY A 38 17.59 32.63 -19.74
N TYR A 39 17.24 31.50 -19.11
CA TYR A 39 17.00 31.43 -17.66
C TYR A 39 18.27 31.42 -16.83
N ILE A 40 19.40 31.00 -17.41
CA ILE A 40 20.73 31.01 -16.80
C ILE A 40 21.75 31.60 -17.77
N ASN A 41 22.78 32.27 -17.23
CA ASN A 41 23.89 32.75 -18.04
C ASN A 41 24.94 31.64 -18.28
N LYS A 42 25.92 31.93 -19.14
CA LYS A 42 26.94 30.93 -19.52
C LYS A 42 27.81 30.51 -18.33
N GLU A 43 28.16 31.44 -17.44
CA GLU A 43 28.95 31.13 -16.23
C GLU A 43 28.20 30.17 -15.30
N GLN A 44 26.91 30.40 -15.08
CA GLN A 44 26.03 29.54 -14.28
C GLN A 44 25.83 28.17 -14.91
N TYR A 45 25.77 28.10 -16.25
CA TYR A 45 25.70 26.83 -16.97
C TYR A 45 26.97 26.01 -16.75
N ASP A 46 28.14 26.61 -16.96
CA ASP A 46 29.44 25.93 -16.84
C ASP A 46 29.68 25.48 -15.38
N GLU A 47 29.33 26.31 -14.40
CA GLU A 47 29.40 25.99 -12.97
C GLU A 47 28.45 24.84 -12.59
N ALA A 48 27.20 24.87 -13.06
CA ALA A 48 26.19 23.87 -12.71
C ALA A 48 26.43 22.50 -13.37
N VAL A 49 27.11 22.45 -14.52
CA VAL A 49 27.54 21.20 -15.17
C VAL A 49 28.76 20.60 -14.45
N ALA A 50 29.68 21.45 -13.99
CA ALA A 50 30.89 21.01 -13.27
C ALA A 50 30.60 20.53 -11.84
N GLN A 51 29.48 20.95 -11.24
CA GLN A 51 29.12 20.58 -9.87
C GLN A 51 28.92 19.06 -9.72
N GLU A 52 29.60 18.46 -8.73
CA GLU A 52 29.36 17.07 -8.37
C GLU A 52 28.04 16.93 -7.60
N LEU A 53 27.17 16.05 -8.09
CA LEU A 53 25.90 15.74 -7.44
C LEU A 53 26.11 14.80 -6.26
N VAL A 54 26.02 15.32 -5.04
CA VAL A 54 25.97 14.50 -3.82
C VAL A 54 24.52 14.23 -3.47
N PHE A 55 24.09 12.97 -3.60
CA PHE A 55 22.75 12.53 -3.23
C PHE A 55 22.77 11.92 -1.83
N VAL A 56 21.97 12.47 -0.93
CA VAL A 56 21.80 11.94 0.43
C VAL A 56 20.41 11.33 0.49
N ARG A 57 20.32 10.03 0.83
CA ARG A 57 19.05 9.43 1.26
C ARG A 57 18.78 9.85 2.70
N SER A 58 17.53 10.18 3.00
CA SER A 58 17.09 10.17 4.39
C SER A 58 17.22 8.73 4.91
N GLU A 59 17.56 8.52 6.19
CA GLU A 59 17.58 7.17 6.81
C GLU A 59 16.20 6.47 6.76
N SER A 60 15.16 7.18 6.31
CA SER A 60 13.80 6.70 6.08
C SER A 60 13.51 6.27 4.63
N ASP A 61 14.46 6.39 3.70
CA ASP A 61 14.31 6.06 2.27
C ASP A 61 14.85 4.66 1.90
N ASP A 62 14.75 3.70 2.81
CA ASP A 62 14.65 2.32 2.33
C ASP A 62 13.37 2.22 1.52
N ALA A 63 13.44 1.65 0.33
CA ALA A 63 12.28 1.16 -0.40
C ALA A 63 11.65 -0.01 0.38
N THR A 64 11.23 0.27 1.61
CA THR A 64 10.33 -0.59 2.36
C THR A 64 9.07 -0.62 1.52
N GLN A 65 8.74 -1.79 0.97
CA GLN A 65 7.39 -2.02 0.48
C GLN A 65 6.46 -1.55 1.58
N THR A 66 5.67 -0.51 1.33
CA THR A 66 4.65 -0.07 2.27
C THR A 66 3.74 -1.25 2.51
N ILE A 67 3.85 -1.87 3.69
CA ILE A 67 3.01 -3.00 4.03
C ILE A 67 1.64 -2.44 4.39
N TYR A 68 0.65 -2.72 3.53
CA TYR A 68 -0.72 -2.32 3.76
C TYR A 68 -1.32 -3.11 4.93
N SER A 69 -2.22 -2.52 5.69
CA SER A 69 -3.02 -3.27 6.67
C SER A 69 -3.99 -4.22 5.94
N TYR A 70 -4.49 -5.24 6.66
CA TYR A 70 -5.52 -6.14 6.11
C TYR A 70 -6.78 -5.37 5.68
N TYR A 71 -7.15 -4.33 6.41
CA TYR A 71 -8.26 -3.45 6.07
C TYR A 71 -8.01 -2.70 4.75
N ALA A 72 -6.84 -2.07 4.61
CA ALA A 72 -6.50 -1.33 3.39
C ALA A 72 -6.52 -2.24 2.15
N GLU A 73 -6.04 -3.48 2.26
CA GLU A 73 -6.10 -4.44 1.15
C GLU A 73 -7.52 -4.88 0.82
N ALA A 74 -8.40 -5.02 1.82
CA ALA A 74 -9.81 -5.30 1.58
C ALA A 74 -10.46 -4.14 0.80
N VAL A 75 -10.27 -2.89 1.26
CA VAL A 75 -10.77 -1.70 0.58
C VAL A 75 -10.24 -1.59 -0.86
N ILE A 76 -8.94 -1.85 -1.08
CA ILE A 76 -8.37 -1.85 -2.43
C ILE A 76 -9.06 -2.90 -3.30
N ASN A 77 -9.27 -4.11 -2.79
CA ASN A 77 -9.93 -5.16 -3.56
C ASN A 77 -11.39 -4.83 -3.88
N ASP A 78 -12.11 -4.24 -2.94
CA ASP A 78 -13.51 -3.84 -3.11
C ASP A 78 -13.61 -2.73 -4.17
N VAL A 79 -12.80 -1.68 -4.07
CA VAL A 79 -12.75 -0.59 -5.07
C VAL A 79 -12.37 -1.12 -6.45
N LEU A 80 -11.43 -2.08 -6.53
CA LEU A 80 -11.09 -2.69 -7.81
C LEU A 80 -12.27 -3.48 -8.41
N ASN A 81 -13.02 -4.22 -7.58
CA ASN A 81 -14.20 -4.94 -8.05
C ASN A 81 -15.28 -3.96 -8.54
N ASP A 82 -15.54 -2.89 -7.79
CA ASP A 82 -16.51 -1.85 -8.15
C ASP A 82 -16.12 -1.14 -9.45
N LEU A 83 -14.83 -0.83 -9.63
CA LEU A 83 -14.34 -0.21 -10.87
C LEU A 83 -14.50 -1.12 -12.08
N VAL A 84 -14.26 -2.44 -11.92
CA VAL A 84 -14.48 -3.42 -12.98
C VAL A 84 -15.96 -3.51 -13.32
N GLU A 85 -16.84 -3.57 -12.32
CA GLU A 85 -18.29 -3.69 -12.51
C GLU A 85 -18.89 -2.43 -13.13
N GLN A 86 -18.56 -1.24 -12.60
CA GLN A 86 -19.15 0.02 -13.04
C GLN A 86 -18.61 0.51 -14.38
N LYS A 87 -17.32 0.27 -14.68
CA LYS A 87 -16.69 0.76 -15.92
C LYS A 87 -16.53 -0.31 -17.00
N GLY A 88 -16.79 -1.58 -16.68
CA GLY A 88 -16.62 -2.70 -17.62
C GLY A 88 -15.18 -2.88 -18.11
N VAL A 89 -14.20 -2.45 -17.32
CA VAL A 89 -12.76 -2.54 -17.67
C VAL A 89 -12.13 -3.80 -17.08
N SER A 90 -10.99 -4.23 -17.63
CA SER A 90 -10.23 -5.33 -17.04
C SER A 90 -9.68 -4.95 -15.66
N ARG A 91 -9.40 -5.96 -14.82
CA ARG A 91 -8.85 -5.74 -13.47
C ARG A 91 -7.51 -5.01 -13.51
N ASP A 92 -6.69 -5.24 -14.53
CA ASP A 92 -5.41 -4.55 -14.72
C ASP A 92 -5.60 -3.07 -15.08
N THR A 93 -6.58 -2.76 -15.94
CA THR A 93 -6.94 -1.37 -16.26
C THR A 93 -7.53 -0.67 -15.04
N ALA A 94 -8.42 -1.33 -14.27
CA ALA A 94 -8.94 -0.80 -13.01
C ALA A 94 -7.82 -0.51 -12.01
N ARG A 95 -6.82 -1.38 -11.92
CA ARG A 95 -5.64 -1.17 -11.08
C ARG A 95 -4.84 0.05 -11.52
N THR A 96 -4.55 0.19 -12.80
CA THR A 96 -3.88 1.38 -13.32
C THR A 96 -4.68 2.63 -12.98
N LEU A 97 -5.99 2.63 -13.22
CA LEU A 97 -6.87 3.75 -12.88
C LEU A 97 -6.82 4.07 -11.38
N LEU A 98 -6.91 3.07 -10.49
CA LEU A 98 -6.86 3.31 -9.05
C LEU A 98 -5.55 3.97 -8.60
N TYR A 99 -4.41 3.50 -9.12
CA TYR A 99 -3.09 3.98 -8.70
C TYR A 99 -2.62 5.26 -9.42
N SER A 100 -3.05 5.52 -10.66
CA SER A 100 -2.60 6.67 -11.46
C SER A 100 -3.69 7.70 -11.74
N GLY A 101 -4.96 7.39 -11.46
CA GLY A 101 -6.10 8.23 -11.78
C GLY A 101 -6.44 9.30 -10.75
N GLY A 102 -5.68 9.41 -9.65
CA GLY A 102 -5.88 10.46 -8.63
C GLY A 102 -7.17 10.32 -7.81
N TYR A 103 -7.68 9.09 -7.66
CA TYR A 103 -8.91 8.83 -6.90
C TYR A 103 -8.72 9.10 -5.40
N GLN A 104 -9.77 9.63 -4.76
CA GLN A 104 -9.87 9.72 -3.30
C GLN A 104 -10.81 8.62 -2.82
N VAL A 105 -10.28 7.72 -1.98
CA VAL A 105 -11.04 6.59 -1.43
C VAL A 105 -11.47 6.93 -0.01
N TYR A 106 -12.78 7.01 0.20
CA TYR A 106 -13.39 7.17 1.52
C TYR A 106 -13.82 5.80 2.02
N SER A 107 -13.44 5.46 3.24
CA SER A 107 -13.77 4.17 3.86
C SER A 107 -14.38 4.39 5.24
N CYS A 108 -15.04 3.35 5.76
CA CYS A 108 -15.68 3.39 7.07
C CYS A 108 -14.69 3.06 8.21
N TYR A 109 -13.40 3.24 7.96
CA TYR A 109 -12.31 2.91 8.86
C TYR A 109 -12.42 3.67 10.17
N ASP A 110 -12.43 2.94 11.27
CA ASP A 110 -12.34 3.52 12.60
C ASP A 110 -10.93 3.27 13.18
N PRO A 111 -10.12 4.33 13.34
CA PRO A 111 -8.75 4.18 13.84
C PRO A 111 -8.67 3.63 15.27
N SER A 112 -9.66 3.91 16.10
CA SER A 112 -9.67 3.45 17.50
C SER A 112 -9.97 1.95 17.57
N ILE A 113 -10.90 1.47 16.76
CA ILE A 113 -11.24 0.05 16.67
C ILE A 113 -10.09 -0.72 16.03
N GLN A 114 -9.51 -0.22 14.93
CA GLN A 114 -8.38 -0.89 14.30
C GLN A 114 -7.18 -0.98 15.25
N GLN A 115 -6.87 0.09 16.01
CA GLN A 115 -5.79 0.05 16.98
C GLN A 115 -6.03 -1.03 18.05
N ALA A 116 -7.27 -1.15 18.57
CA ALA A 116 -7.60 -2.19 19.53
C ALA A 116 -7.46 -3.62 18.95
N ILE A 117 -7.80 -3.80 17.66
CA ILE A 117 -7.56 -5.06 16.95
C ILE A 117 -6.05 -5.32 16.85
N ASP A 118 -5.28 -4.34 16.39
CA ASP A 118 -3.85 -4.49 16.17
C ASP A 118 -3.09 -4.75 17.48
N ASP A 119 -3.48 -4.12 18.59
CA ASP A 119 -2.91 -4.34 19.93
C ASP A 119 -3.03 -5.81 20.38
N VAL A 120 -4.05 -6.52 19.92
CA VAL A 120 -4.28 -7.94 20.22
C VAL A 120 -3.67 -8.84 19.15
N TYR A 121 -3.85 -8.51 17.88
CA TYR A 121 -3.47 -9.38 16.77
C TYR A 121 -1.99 -9.31 16.41
N THR A 122 -1.30 -8.22 16.71
CA THR A 122 0.15 -8.10 16.46
C THR A 122 0.99 -8.68 17.61
N ASP A 123 0.44 -8.73 18.82
CA ASP A 123 1.07 -9.30 20.00
C ASP A 123 0.74 -10.79 20.11
N LEU A 124 1.71 -11.63 19.76
CA LEU A 124 1.53 -13.07 19.81
C LEU A 124 1.31 -13.58 21.23
N ASP A 125 1.80 -12.90 22.27
CA ASP A 125 1.65 -13.34 23.67
C ASP A 125 0.19 -13.28 24.13
N LYS A 126 -0.62 -12.42 23.48
CA LYS A 126 -2.08 -12.36 23.69
C LYS A 126 -2.85 -13.43 22.92
N MET A 127 -2.19 -14.17 22.04
CA MET A 127 -2.77 -15.28 21.29
C MET A 127 -2.52 -16.62 21.97
N PRO A 128 -3.35 -17.64 21.70
CA PRO A 128 -3.12 -18.98 22.23
C PRO A 128 -1.71 -19.48 21.92
N GLN A 129 -0.92 -19.70 22.96
CA GLN A 129 0.52 -20.00 22.88
C GLN A 129 0.85 -21.47 22.60
N ARG A 130 -0.15 -22.34 22.44
CA ARG A 130 0.13 -23.78 22.30
C ARG A 130 0.74 -24.01 20.92
N PRO A 131 2.02 -24.38 20.81
CA PRO A 131 2.56 -24.68 19.50
C PRO A 131 1.80 -25.88 18.95
N SER A 132 1.47 -25.86 17.67
CA SER A 132 1.24 -27.13 16.96
C SER A 132 2.37 -28.10 17.29
N ALA A 133 2.17 -29.42 17.23
CA ALA A 133 3.27 -30.38 17.38
C ALA A 133 4.46 -30.09 16.44
N SER A 134 4.22 -29.30 15.38
CA SER A 134 5.19 -28.78 14.40
C SER A 134 5.77 -27.38 14.67
N GLY A 135 5.41 -26.72 15.79
CA GLY A 135 5.86 -25.35 16.11
C GLY A 135 5.17 -24.24 15.31
N GLN A 136 4.12 -24.54 14.55
CA GLN A 136 3.38 -23.52 13.79
C GLN A 136 2.52 -22.62 14.69
N GLN A 137 2.54 -21.33 14.36
CA GLN A 137 1.70 -20.29 14.96
C GLN A 137 0.22 -20.54 14.64
N PHE A 138 -0.65 -20.38 15.65
CA PHE A 138 -2.09 -20.37 15.42
C PHE A 138 -2.51 -19.09 14.71
N GLU A 139 -3.37 -19.26 13.73
CA GLU A 139 -3.88 -18.18 12.90
C GLU A 139 -5.35 -17.90 13.23
N SER A 140 -5.70 -16.63 13.24
CA SER A 140 -7.02 -16.11 13.58
C SER A 140 -7.38 -14.96 12.66
N ALA A 141 -8.66 -14.64 12.58
CA ALA A 141 -9.16 -13.45 11.89
C ALA A 141 -10.31 -12.83 12.67
N ILE A 142 -10.48 -11.52 12.51
CA ILE A 142 -11.57 -10.74 13.11
C ILE A 142 -12.06 -9.69 12.12
N VAL A 143 -13.37 -9.46 12.16
CA VAL A 143 -14.05 -8.37 11.47
C VAL A 143 -14.95 -7.69 12.49
N ILE A 144 -14.81 -6.38 12.64
CA ILE A 144 -15.71 -5.55 13.44
C ILE A 144 -16.59 -4.76 12.47
N MET A 145 -17.90 -4.93 12.63
CA MET A 145 -18.91 -4.35 11.75
C MET A 145 -19.98 -3.64 12.59
N ASP A 146 -20.45 -2.50 12.11
CA ASP A 146 -21.65 -1.86 12.63
C ASP A 146 -22.89 -2.68 12.22
N PRO A 147 -23.68 -3.20 13.18
CA PRO A 147 -24.79 -4.10 12.87
C PRO A 147 -25.98 -3.41 12.19
N TYR A 148 -26.07 -2.08 12.25
CA TYR A 148 -27.19 -1.34 11.65
C TYR A 148 -26.87 -0.82 10.25
N THR A 149 -25.62 -0.42 10.00
CA THR A 149 -25.19 0.09 8.69
C THR A 149 -24.47 -0.96 7.83
N GLY A 150 -23.97 -2.05 8.44
CA GLY A 150 -23.13 -3.04 7.77
C GLY A 150 -21.70 -2.56 7.51
N GLU A 151 -21.34 -1.38 8.02
CA GLU A 151 -20.02 -0.78 7.79
C GLU A 151 -18.94 -1.56 8.52
N ILE A 152 -17.89 -1.97 7.80
CA ILE A 152 -16.71 -2.59 8.42
C ILE A 152 -15.83 -1.48 8.99
N LYS A 153 -15.68 -1.49 10.31
CA LYS A 153 -14.92 -0.49 11.08
C LYS A 153 -13.46 -0.87 11.26
N GLY A 154 -13.15 -2.17 11.32
CA GLY A 154 -11.79 -2.68 11.46
C GLY A 154 -11.72 -4.17 11.19
N MET A 155 -10.53 -4.66 10.80
CA MET A 155 -10.32 -6.09 10.58
C MET A 155 -8.87 -6.52 10.74
N SER A 156 -8.68 -7.82 11.01
CA SER A 156 -7.39 -8.50 10.84
C SER A 156 -7.59 -9.88 10.22
N GLY A 157 -6.74 -10.22 9.26
CA GLY A 157 -6.80 -11.48 8.49
C GLY A 157 -5.76 -12.52 8.91
N GLY A 158 -4.96 -12.25 9.94
CA GLY A 158 -3.90 -13.13 10.41
C GLY A 158 -3.30 -12.63 11.71
N THR A 159 -2.54 -13.49 12.39
CA THR A 159 -1.85 -13.16 13.65
C THR A 159 -0.41 -12.76 13.39
N GLY A 160 0.12 -11.87 14.23
CA GLY A 160 1.47 -11.35 14.13
C GLY A 160 1.58 -10.18 13.15
N LYS A 161 2.80 -9.64 13.04
CA LYS A 161 3.07 -8.53 12.12
C LYS A 161 2.99 -9.02 10.68
N LYS A 162 2.22 -8.29 9.87
CA LYS A 162 2.12 -8.55 8.43
C LYS A 162 3.45 -8.21 7.74
N THR A 163 3.94 -9.12 6.91
CA THR A 163 5.23 -9.00 6.20
C THR A 163 5.10 -8.95 4.69
N ILE A 164 3.95 -9.34 4.15
CA ILE A 164 3.69 -9.41 2.71
C ILE A 164 2.42 -8.63 2.37
N ASN A 165 2.38 -8.06 1.16
CA ASN A 165 1.17 -7.44 0.61
C ASN A 165 0.37 -8.44 -0.23
N PHE A 166 -0.95 -8.31 -0.19
CA PHE A 166 -1.93 -9.17 -0.85
C PHE A 166 -1.74 -10.66 -0.53
N GLY A 167 -1.32 -10.95 0.70
CA GLY A 167 -1.28 -12.31 1.24
C GLY A 167 -2.69 -12.82 1.54
N THR A 168 -2.75 -14.01 2.15
CA THR A 168 -4.03 -14.60 2.57
C THR A 168 -4.67 -13.74 3.66
N ASN A 169 -5.77 -13.06 3.34
CA ASN A 169 -6.61 -12.42 4.34
C ASN A 169 -7.71 -13.39 4.78
N ARG A 170 -7.57 -13.99 5.96
CA ARG A 170 -8.54 -14.99 6.45
C ARG A 170 -9.89 -14.39 6.81
N ALA A 171 -9.98 -13.08 7.04
CA ALA A 171 -11.23 -12.40 7.33
C ALA A 171 -12.17 -12.36 6.10
N THR A 172 -11.59 -12.27 4.89
CA THR A 172 -12.37 -12.13 3.65
C THR A 172 -12.27 -13.35 2.72
N GLN A 173 -11.18 -14.11 2.78
CA GLN A 173 -10.90 -15.18 1.81
C GLN A 173 -11.06 -16.59 2.38
N SER A 174 -10.97 -16.78 3.70
CA SER A 174 -11.00 -18.12 4.30
C SER A 174 -12.42 -18.58 4.61
N LYS A 175 -12.90 -19.59 3.88
CA LYS A 175 -14.18 -20.26 4.18
C LYS A 175 -13.92 -21.44 5.11
N ARG A 176 -14.60 -21.46 6.26
CA ARG A 176 -14.56 -22.57 7.22
C ARG A 176 -15.97 -22.96 7.66
N PRO A 177 -16.19 -24.22 8.07
CA PRO A 177 -17.46 -24.63 8.65
C PRO A 177 -17.80 -23.75 9.87
N PRO A 178 -18.97 -23.11 9.93
CA PRO A 178 -19.34 -22.22 11.04
C PRO A 178 -19.60 -22.97 12.35
N GLY A 179 -19.85 -24.29 12.28
CA GLY A 179 -20.18 -25.09 13.47
C GLY A 179 -21.46 -24.57 14.12
N SER A 180 -21.48 -24.45 15.45
CA SER A 180 -22.69 -24.05 16.18
C SER A 180 -23.10 -22.59 15.98
N SER A 181 -22.26 -21.72 15.41
CA SER A 181 -22.63 -20.30 15.17
C SER A 181 -23.73 -20.14 14.13
N ILE A 182 -23.99 -21.16 13.30
CA ILE A 182 -25.07 -21.13 12.29
C ILE A 182 -26.46 -21.38 12.89
N LYS A 183 -26.56 -21.94 14.10
CA LYS A 183 -27.84 -22.37 14.70
C LYS A 183 -28.89 -21.26 14.81
N PRO A 184 -28.56 -20.02 15.19
CA PRO A 184 -29.54 -18.92 15.17
C PRO A 184 -30.20 -18.71 13.81
N ILE A 185 -29.47 -18.92 12.71
CA ILE A 185 -29.99 -18.72 11.35
C ILE A 185 -30.68 -19.98 10.82
N ALA A 186 -30.08 -21.15 11.03
CA ALA A 186 -30.54 -22.41 10.43
C ALA A 186 -31.62 -23.14 11.24
N THR A 187 -31.76 -22.83 12.53
CA THR A 187 -32.69 -23.56 13.43
C THR A 187 -33.60 -22.61 14.19
N TYR A 188 -33.06 -21.65 14.94
CA TYR A 188 -33.87 -20.84 15.85
C TYR A 188 -34.61 -19.68 15.18
N GLY A 189 -34.07 -19.12 14.09
CA GLY A 189 -34.71 -18.07 13.31
C GLY A 189 -35.97 -18.51 12.55
N PRO A 190 -35.97 -19.67 11.86
CA PRO A 190 -37.14 -20.14 11.12
C PRO A 190 -38.18 -20.90 11.95
N ALA A 191 -37.88 -21.26 13.20
CA ALA A 191 -38.78 -22.00 14.10
C ALA A 191 -39.68 -21.04 14.89
#